data_AF-A0A3N6RZP7-F1
#
_entry.id   AF-A0A3N6RZP7-F1
#
_cell.length_a   1.000
_cell.length_b   1.000
_cell.length_c   1.000
_cell.angle_alpha   90.00
_cell.angle_beta   90.00
_cell.angle_gamma   90.00
#
_symmetry.space_group_name_H-M   'P 1'
#
loop_
_entity.id
_entity.type
_entity.pdbx_description
1 polymer ?
#
loop_
_entity_poly.entity_id
_entity_poly.type
_entity_poly.pdbx_seq_one_letter_code
_entity_poly.pdbx_strand_id
1 'polypeptide(L)' 'MAAISIKVEINGLLYDSNNARCKCILSDSQSRLYAFIQVIDGPAIKRYWGEYSHNHPEDSIRKIMEYGGKWPVLPH' A
#
# COMPACT_ATOMS: atom_id res chain seq x y z
N MET A 1 -20.02 2.58 7.55
CA MET A 1 -18.70 3.22 7.45
C MET A 1 -18.37 3.32 5.97
N ALA A 2 -18.23 4.52 5.41
CA ALA A 2 -17.85 4.68 4.01
C ALA A 2 -16.43 4.15 3.83
N ALA A 3 -16.24 3.14 2.97
CA ALA A 3 -14.91 2.68 2.60
C ALA A 3 -14.20 3.86 1.90
N ILE A 4 -13.17 4.41 2.54
CA ILE A 4 -12.39 5.50 1.97
C ILE A 4 -11.73 4.96 0.70
N SER A 5 -12.19 5.46 -0.46
CA SER A 5 -11.61 5.13 -1.75
C SER A 5 -10.29 5.90 -1.91
N ILE A 6 -9.17 5.18 -1.83
CA ILE A 6 -7.81 5.70 -1.98
C ILE A 6 -7.28 5.29 -3.35
N LYS A 7 -6.80 6.27 -4.12
CA LYS A 7 -6.12 6.04 -5.40
C LYS A 7 -4.83 6.86 -5.47
N VAL A 8 -3.70 6.19 -5.67
CA VAL A 8 -2.37 6.81 -5.74
C VAL A 8 -1.64 6.27 -6.96
N GLU A 9 -1.11 7.15 -7.80
CA GLU A 9 -0.32 6.79 -8.98
C GLU A 9 0.98 7.59 -9.00
N ILE A 10 2.13 6.90 -9.00
CA ILE A 10 3.46 7.51 -9.01
C ILE A 10 4.45 6.60 -9.73
N ASN A 11 5.38 7.16 -10.52
CA ASN A 11 6.46 6.40 -11.16
C ASN A 11 6.01 5.13 -11.92
N GLY A 12 4.81 5.14 -12.52
CA GLY A 12 4.22 3.98 -13.21
C GLY A 12 3.57 2.94 -12.28
N LEU A 13 3.64 3.13 -10.97
CA LEU A 13 2.96 2.32 -9.96
C LEU A 13 1.58 2.88 -9.68
N LEU A 14 0.58 1.99 -9.64
CA LEU A 14 -0.81 2.32 -9.32
C LEU A 14 -1.27 1.54 -8.10
N TYR A 15 -1.73 2.27 -7.09
CA TYR A 15 -2.55 1.75 -6.00
C TYR A 15 -3.98 2.28 -6.14
N ASP A 16 -4.96 1.39 -6.07
CA ASP A 16 -6.38 1.74 -6.09
C ASP A 16 -7.15 0.78 -5.19
N SER A 17 -7.67 1.30 -4.07
CA SER A 17 -8.44 0.51 -3.10
C SER A 17 -9.70 -0.15 -3.66
N ASN A 18 -10.26 0.32 -4.78
CA ASN A 18 -11.40 -0.31 -5.45
C ASN A 18 -10.97 -1.41 -6.42
N ASN A 19 -9.67 -1.52 -6.72
CA ASN A 19 -9.15 -2.53 -7.63
C ASN A 19 -8.80 -3.81 -6.88
N ALA A 20 -9.40 -4.93 -7.26
CA ALA A 20 -9.16 -6.23 -6.63
C ALA A 20 -7.69 -6.71 -6.71
N ARG A 21 -6.90 -6.18 -7.65
CA ARG A 21 -5.46 -6.45 -7.77
C ARG A 21 -4.62 -5.65 -6.78
N CYS A 22 -5.16 -4.58 -6.21
CA CYS A 22 -4.50 -3.80 -5.17
C CYS A 22 -4.96 -4.32 -3.81
N LYS A 23 -4.06 -4.35 -2.84
CA LYS A 23 -4.36 -4.77 -1.47
C LYS A 23 -3.68 -3.82 -0.51
N CYS A 24 -4.29 -3.55 0.63
CA CYS A 24 -3.66 -2.87 1.74
C CYS A 24 -4.03 -3.62 3.01
N ILE A 25 -3.03 -4.18 3.66
CA ILE A 25 -3.17 -4.92 4.90
C ILE A 25 -2.52 -4.06 5.97
N LEU A 26 -3.30 -3.67 6.97
CA LEU A 26 -2.81 -2.89 8.09
C LEU A 26 -2.37 -3.83 9.21
N SER A 27 -1.23 -3.53 9.82
CA SER A 27 -0.72 -4.23 10.99
C SER A 27 -0.17 -3.21 11.97
N ASP A 28 -0.67 -3.24 13.20
CA ASP A 28 -0.08 -2.47 14.29
C ASP A 28 1.12 -3.23 14.89
N SER A 29 2.13 -2.48 15.32
CA SER A 29 3.28 -2.99 16.07
C SER A 29 3.95 -1.84 16.82
N GLN A 30 4.29 -2.04 18.10
CA GLN A 30 5.02 -1.07 18.93
C GLN A 30 4.46 0.37 18.83
N SER A 31 3.14 0.52 18.99
CA SER A 31 2.43 1.81 18.93
C SER A 31 2.50 2.53 17.57
N ARG A 32 2.93 1.84 16.51
CA ARG A 32 2.96 2.32 15.14
C ARG A 32 2.08 1.44 14.27
N LEU A 33 1.50 2.04 13.25
CA LEU A 33 0.69 1.34 12.27
C LEU A 33 1.50 1.21 10.97
N TYR A 34 1.53 0.01 10.43
CA TYR A 34 2.19 -0.32 9.18
C TYR A 34 1.16 -0.77 8.16
N ALA A 35 1.40 -0.44 6.89
CA ALA A 35 0.62 -0.95 5.78
C ALA A 35 1.50 -1.80 4.87
N PHE A 36 1.00 -2.98 4.52
CA PHE A 36 1.54 -3.86 3.49
C PHE A 36 0.66 -3.72 2.27
N ILE A 37 1.20 -3.08 1.23
CA ILE A 37 0.45 -2.73 0.03
C ILE A 37 0.86 -3.60 -1.15
N GLN A 38 -0.12 -3.94 -1.97
CA GLN A 38 0.07 -4.54 -3.27
C GLN A 38 -0.37 -3.52 -4.33
N VAL A 39 0.52 -3.22 -5.27
CA VAL A 39 0.33 -2.21 -6.32
C VAL A 39 0.56 -2.81 -7.70
N ILE A 40 -0.03 -2.19 -8.70
CA ILE A 40 0.09 -2.57 -10.10
C ILE A 40 1.26 -1.78 -10.71
N ASP A 41 2.15 -2.47 -11.43
CA ASP A 41 3.23 -1.89 -12.21
C ASP A 41 3.13 -2.41 -13.64
N GLY A 42 2.32 -1.74 -14.46
CA GLY A 42 1.92 -2.23 -15.78
C GLY A 42 1.29 -3.64 -15.71
N PRO A 43 1.91 -4.68 -16.33
CA PRO A 43 1.42 -6.05 -16.24
C PRO A 43 1.79 -6.77 -14.93
N ALA A 44 2.74 -6.22 -14.16
CA ALA A 44 3.27 -6.86 -12.97
C ALA A 44 2.57 -6.38 -11.69
N ILE A 45 2.72 -7.17 -10.63
CA ILE A 45 2.27 -6.83 -9.28
C ILE A 45 3.50 -6.67 -8.40
N LYS A 46 3.61 -5.54 -7.72
CA LYS A 46 4.66 -5.25 -6.75
C LYS A 46 4.07 -5.08 -5.36
N ARG A 47 4.88 -5.33 -4.35
CA ARG A 47 4.47 -5.26 -2.95
C ARG A 47 5.48 -4.48 -2.13
N TYR A 48 4.95 -3.61 -1.29
CA TYR A 48 5.71 -2.69 -0.47
C TYR A 48 5.14 -2.67 0.93
N TRP A 49 5.95 -2.25 1.89
CA TRP A 49 5.48 -2.03 3.25
C TRP A 49 6.15 -0.81 3.87
N GLY A 50 5.46 -0.19 4.83
CA GLY A 50 6.00 0.93 5.59
C GLY A 50 4.96 1.51 6.53
N GLU A 51 5.31 2.62 7.18
CA GLU A 51 4.45 3.28 8.16
C GLU A 51 3.20 3.87 7.50
N TYR A 52 2.07 3.77 8.21
CA TYR A 52 0.76 4.21 7.74
C TYR A 52 0.04 5.05 8.79
N SER A 53 -0.61 6.12 8.33
CA SER A 53 -1.40 7.01 9.18
C SER A 53 -2.83 7.12 8.65
N HIS A 54 -3.81 6.83 9.50
CA HIS A 54 -5.24 7.02 9.18
C HIS A 54 -5.61 8.48 8.92
N ASN A 55 -4.85 9.43 9.48
CA ASN A 55 -5.10 10.86 9.27
C ASN A 55 -4.68 11.32 7.88
N HIS A 56 -3.69 10.64 7.28
CA HIS A 56 -3.14 10.95 5.96
C HIS A 56 -2.90 9.65 5.17
N PRO A 57 -3.97 8.96 4.77
CA PRO A 57 -3.85 7.63 4.18
C PRO A 57 -3.21 7.67 2.79
N GLU A 58 -3.56 8.64 1.94
CA GLU A 58 -3.00 8.79 0.59
C GLU A 58 -1.50 9.10 0.62
N ASP A 59 -1.07 10.04 1.47
CA ASP A 59 0.34 10.37 1.66
C ASP A 59 1.14 9.18 2.20
N SER A 60 0.54 8.39 3.10
CA SER A 60 1.17 7.19 3.63
C SER A 60 1.42 6.16 2.52
N ILE A 61 0.41 5.87 1.71
CA ILE A 61 0.53 4.95 0.57
C ILE A 61 1.58 5.45 -0.42
N ARG A 62 1.58 6.75 -0.74
CA ARG A 62 2.58 7.36 -1.63
C ARG A 62 3.99 7.14 -1.11
N LYS A 63 4.25 7.46 0.17
CA LYS A 63 5.55 7.25 0.81
C LYS A 63 5.99 5.79 0.80
N ILE A 64 5.06 4.86 1.03
CA ILE A 64 5.35 3.42 0.98
C ILE A 64 5.74 2.99 -0.45
N MET A 65 5.07 3.53 -1.47
CA MET A 65 5.41 3.23 -2.87
C MET A 65 6.78 3.81 -3.28
N GLU A 66 7.17 4.99 -2.77
CA GLU A 66 8.46 5.62 -3.10
C GLU A 66 9.64 5.06 -2.29
N TYR A 67 9.46 4.92 -0.98
CA TYR A 67 10.55 4.68 -0.03
C TYR A 67 10.35 3.45 0.85
N GLY A 68 9.21 2.76 0.71
CA GLY A 68 8.88 1.59 1.50
C GLY A 68 9.78 0.40 1.22
N GLY A 69 9.85 -0.51 2.19
CA GLY A 69 10.55 -1.78 2.04
C GLY A 69 9.82 -2.66 1.03
N LYS A 70 10.57 -3.46 0.24
CA LYS A 70 9.97 -4.49 -0.61
C LYS A 70 9.45 -5.62 0.26
N TRP A 71 8.23 -6.06 -0.01
CA TRP A 71 7.62 -7.20 0.67
C TRP A 71 7.59 -8.41 -0.27
N PRO A 72 8.35 -9.49 0.01
CA PRO A 72 8.37 -10.66 -0.88
C PRO A 72 7.03 -11.40 -0.89
N VAL A 73 6.81 -12.23 -1.92
CA VAL A 73 5.82 -13.30 -1.84
C VAL A 73 6.41 -14.34 -0.87
N LEU A 74 5.87 -14.43 0.34
CA LEU A 74 6.23 -15.56 1.21
C LEU A 74 5.67 -16.85 0.58
N PRO A 75 6.46 -17.93 0.48
CA PRO A 75 5.96 -19.21 0.02
C PRO A 75 4.82 -19.68 0.95
N HIS A 76 3.81 -20.30 0.34
CA HIS A 76 2.67 -20.92 1.03
C HIS A 76 3.10 -22.18 1.80
#